data_AF-A0A8J3F362-F1
#
_entry.id   AF-A0A8J3F362-F1
#
_cell.length_a   1.000
_cell.length_b   1.000
_cell.length_c   1.000
_cell.angle_alpha   90.00
_cell.angle_beta   90.00
_cell.angle_gamma   90.00
#
_symmetry.space_group_name_H-M   'P 1'
#
loop_
_entity.id
_entity.type
_entity.pdbx_description
1 polymer ?
#
loop_
_entity_poly.entity_id
_entity_poly.type
_entity_poly.pdbx_seq_one_letter_code
_entity_poly.pdbx_strand_id
1 'polypeptide(L)'
;MHRHGPMISNDDLRQVLCYPSKEAFRQAIVRKTVPIPIFDIENRKGKFALVKDVAIWLAEQRERAVSNMVMPPSSKAVTEGEKP
;
A
#
# COMPACT_ATOMS: atom_id res chain seq x y z
N MET A 1 -0.55 3.42 -25.87
CA MET A 1 -0.34 4.01 -24.52
C MET A 1 -1.67 4.21 -23.77
N HIS A 2 -2.43 3.15 -23.46
CA HIS A 2 -3.62 3.23 -22.60
C HIS A 2 -3.77 1.91 -21.82
N ARG A 3 -2.78 1.58 -20.98
CA ARG A 3 -2.78 0.29 -20.26
C ARG A 3 -3.69 0.29 -19.03
N HIS A 4 -4.01 1.47 -18.49
CA HIS A 4 -4.92 1.64 -17.37
C HIS A 4 -5.94 2.73 -17.72
N GLY A 5 -7.23 2.39 -17.71
CA GLY A 5 -8.33 3.36 -17.79
C GLY A 5 -8.51 4.07 -16.43
N PRO A 6 -9.68 4.67 -16.11
CA PRO A 6 -9.92 5.30 -14.81
C PRO A 6 -9.90 4.31 -13.62
N MET A 7 -9.86 3.01 -13.92
CA MET A 7 -9.95 1.91 -12.98
C MET A 7 -8.87 0.86 -13.23
N ILE A 8 -8.42 0.22 -12.17
CA ILE A 8 -7.51 -0.93 -12.18
C ILE A 8 -8.25 -2.13 -11.61
N SER A 9 -8.00 -3.33 -12.13
CA SER A 9 -8.68 -4.54 -11.70
C SER A 9 -7.75 -5.73 -11.59
N ASN A 10 -8.16 -6.75 -10.83
CA ASN A 10 -7.58 -8.08 -10.82
C ASN A 10 -6.04 -8.12 -10.67
N ASP A 11 -5.31 -8.68 -11.65
CA ASP A 11 -3.88 -8.89 -11.52
C ASP A 11 -3.08 -7.58 -11.57
N ASP A 12 -3.52 -6.61 -12.36
CA ASP A 12 -2.93 -5.27 -12.35
C ASP A 12 -3.08 -4.62 -10.96
N LEU A 13 -4.25 -4.78 -10.32
CA LEU A 13 -4.48 -4.26 -8.96
C LEU A 13 -3.55 -4.93 -7.93
N ARG A 14 -3.38 -6.25 -8.04
CA ARG A 14 -2.44 -7.02 -7.22
C ARG A 14 -1.00 -6.54 -7.40
N GLN A 15 -0.57 -6.33 -8.64
CA GLN A 15 0.79 -5.90 -8.98
C GLN A 15 1.08 -4.49 -8.47
N VAL A 16 0.15 -3.56 -8.65
CA VAL A 16 0.26 -2.17 -8.21
C VAL A 16 0.35 -2.05 -6.68
N LEU A 17 -0.37 -2.92 -5.96
CA LEU A 17 -0.31 -2.99 -4.49
C LEU A 17 0.85 -3.87 -3.98
N CYS A 18 1.74 -4.30 -4.87
CA CYS A 18 2.93 -5.10 -4.56
C CYS A 18 2.64 -6.43 -3.82
N TYR A 19 1.48 -7.05 -4.05
CA TYR A 19 1.19 -8.35 -3.46
C TYR A 19 1.95 -9.47 -4.20
N PRO A 20 2.68 -10.33 -3.48
CA PRO A 20 3.59 -11.32 -4.09
C PRO A 20 2.85 -12.41 -4.87
N SER A 21 1.61 -12.72 -4.48
CA SER A 21 0.81 -13.76 -5.13
C SER A 21 -0.68 -13.40 -5.15
N LYS A 22 -1.43 -14.08 -6.02
CA LYS A 22 -2.90 -13.93 -6.10
C LYS A 22 -3.58 -14.33 -4.79
N GLU A 23 -3.07 -15.36 -4.13
CA GLU A 23 -3.60 -15.82 -2.83
C GLU A 23 -3.35 -14.79 -1.73
N ALA A 24 -2.19 -14.14 -1.70
CA ALA A 24 -1.92 -13.07 -0.73
C ALA A 24 -2.91 -11.91 -0.88
N PHE A 25 -3.18 -11.51 -2.13
CA PHE A 25 -4.16 -10.46 -2.42
C PHE A 25 -5.58 -10.91 -2.04
N ARG A 26 -5.98 -12.13 -2.38
CA ARG A 26 -7.28 -12.70 -2.00
C ARG A 26 -7.45 -12.74 -0.47
N GLN A 27 -6.42 -13.14 0.28
CA GLN A 27 -6.43 -13.10 1.74
C GLN A 27 -6.57 -11.67 2.27
N ALA A 28 -5.86 -10.70 1.69
CA ALA A 28 -5.97 -9.30 2.09
C ALA A 28 -7.39 -8.75 1.88
N ILE A 29 -8.05 -9.11 0.77
CA ILE A 29 -9.45 -8.76 0.50
C ILE A 29 -10.37 -9.35 1.57
N VAL A 30 -10.26 -10.66 1.85
CA VAL A 30 -11.10 -11.34 2.85
C VAL A 30 -10.89 -10.77 4.25
N ARG A 31 -9.65 -10.45 4.60
CA ARG A 31 -9.28 -9.86 5.90
C ARG A 31 -9.55 -8.35 5.98
N LYS A 32 -10.00 -7.73 4.88
CA LYS A 32 -10.20 -6.27 4.78
C LYS A 32 -8.95 -5.45 5.14
N THR A 33 -7.77 -5.97 4.80
CA THR A 33 -6.47 -5.32 5.04
C THR A 33 -5.88 -4.69 3.78
N VAL A 34 -6.69 -4.52 2.74
CA VAL A 34 -6.27 -3.80 1.53
C VAL A 34 -6.21 -2.31 1.88
N PRO A 35 -5.11 -1.61 1.56
CA PRO A 35 -4.89 -0.24 2.04
C PRO A 35 -5.72 0.81 1.29
N ILE A 36 -6.40 0.42 0.21
CA ILE A 36 -7.24 1.30 -0.60
C ILE A 36 -8.66 0.73 -0.73
N PRO A 37 -9.66 1.59 -0.98
CA PRO A 37 -11.01 1.14 -1.28
C PRO A 37 -11.03 0.23 -2.51
N ILE A 38 -11.68 -0.91 -2.36
CA ILE A 38 -11.97 -1.84 -3.46
C ILE A 38 -13.48 -2.04 -3.55
N PHE A 39 -13.97 -2.22 -4.77
CA PHE A 39 -15.39 -2.42 -5.03
C PHE A 39 -15.63 -3.51 -6.07
N ASP A 40 -16.85 -4.03 -6.04
CA ASP A 40 -17.38 -4.95 -7.04
C ASP A 40 -18.27 -4.17 -8.01
N ILE A 41 -18.33 -4.63 -9.26
CA ILE A 41 -19.26 -4.10 -10.26
C ILE A 41 -20.25 -5.21 -10.57
N GLU A 42 -21.54 -4.89 -10.56
CA GLU A 42 -22.59 -5.85 -10.89
C GLU A 42 -22.33 -6.51 -12.25
N ASN A 43 -22.56 -7.82 -12.33
CA ASN A 43 -22.31 -8.63 -13.54
C ASN A 43 -20.84 -8.63 -14.02
N ARG A 44 -19.88 -8.25 -13.18
CA ARG A 44 -18.45 -8.32 -13.49
C ARG A 44 -17.70 -9.14 -12.44
N LYS A 45 -16.80 -10.00 -12.92
CA LYS A 45 -15.93 -10.80 -12.05
C LYS A 45 -14.69 -9.99 -11.68
N GLY A 46 -14.35 -10.00 -10.39
CA GLY A 46 -13.10 -9.42 -9.88
C GLY A 46 -13.31 -8.25 -8.93
N LYS A 47 -12.20 -7.73 -8.41
CA LYS A 47 -12.17 -6.50 -7.60
C LYS A 47 -11.61 -5.35 -8.43
N PHE A 48 -12.17 -4.18 -8.19
CA PHE A 48 -11.84 -2.94 -8.88
C PHE A 48 -11.40 -1.88 -7.86
N ALA A 49 -10.51 -1.00 -8.29
CA ALA A 49 -10.13 0.20 -7.56
C ALA A 49 -9.99 1.36 -8.56
N LEU A 50 -10.20 2.59 -8.09
CA LEU A 50 -9.94 3.76 -8.92
C LEU A 50 -8.44 4.01 -9.01
N VAL A 51 -7.96 4.43 -10.18
CA VAL A 51 -6.56 4.84 -10.36
C VAL A 51 -6.20 5.99 -9.43
N LYS A 52 -7.14 6.90 -9.16
CA LYS A 52 -6.94 8.02 -8.26
C LYS A 52 -6.60 7.56 -6.84
N ASP A 53 -7.31 6.56 -6.31
CA ASP A 53 -7.08 6.06 -4.94
C ASP A 53 -5.73 5.37 -4.82
N VAL A 54 -5.37 4.59 -5.85
CA VAL A 54 -4.02 4.01 -5.98
C VAL A 54 -2.94 5.11 -5.98
N ALA A 55 -3.13 6.18 -6.77
CA ALA A 55 -2.16 7.25 -6.89
C ALA A 55 -1.97 8.01 -5.57
N ILE A 56 -3.06 8.30 -4.86
CA ILE A 56 -3.01 8.91 -3.52
C ILE A 56 -2.24 8.01 -2.57
N TRP A 57 -2.57 6.71 -2.52
CA TRP A 57 -1.90 5.77 -1.64
C TRP A 57 -0.39 5.68 -1.93
N LEU A 58 0.01 5.61 -3.21
CA LEU A 58 1.43 5.61 -3.59
C LEU A 58 2.15 6.90 -3.18
N ALA A 59 1.49 8.05 -3.33
CA ALA A 59 2.04 9.33 -2.89
C ALA A 59 2.26 9.34 -1.36
N GLU A 60 1.30 8.87 -0.59
CA GLU A 60 1.42 8.74 0.87
C GLU A 60 2.56 7.78 1.28
N GLN A 61 2.74 6.66 0.57
CA GLN A 61 3.87 5.75 0.85
C GLN A 61 5.22 6.44 0.62
N ARG A 62 5.34 7.20 -0.48
CA ARG A 62 6.54 7.98 -0.78
C ARG A 62 6.78 9.06 0.27
N GLU A 63 5.75 9.79 0.68
CA GLU A 63 5.88 10.82 1.71
C GLU A 63 6.31 10.25 3.05
N ARG A 64 5.76 9.11 3.48
CA ARG A 64 6.19 8.41 4.69
C ARG A 64 7.67 8.01 4.61
N ALA A 65 8.10 7.47 3.46
CA ALA A 65 9.49 7.10 3.25
C ALA A 65 10.43 8.32 3.30
N VAL A 66 10.05 9.44 2.68
CA VAL A 66 10.83 10.69 2.69
C VAL A 66 10.85 11.32 4.08
N SER A 67 9.70 11.40 4.76
CA SER A 67 9.59 11.97 6.12
C SER A 67 10.49 11.21 7.12
N ASN A 68 10.53 9.88 7.01
CA ASN A 68 11.40 9.04 7.82
C ASN A 68 12.90 9.16 7.47
N MET A 69 13.25 9.77 6.34
CA MET A 69 14.64 10.12 5.98
C MET A 69 15.04 11.51 6.45
N VAL A 70 14.10 12.47 6.53
CA VAL A 70 14.38 13.87 6.91
C VAL A 70 14.57 14.03 8.42
N MET A 71 14.13 13.05 9.22
CA MET A 71 14.46 12.95 10.64
C MET A 71 15.30 11.69 10.86
N PRO A 72 16.62 11.78 11.10
CA PRO A 72 17.32 10.67 11.75
C PRO A 72 16.58 10.38 13.07
N PRO A 73 16.46 9.10 13.50
CA PRO A 73 15.98 8.82 14.84
C PRO A 73 16.91 9.58 15.78
N SER A 74 16.36 10.63 16.42
CA SER A 74 17.05 11.35 17.48
C SER A 74 17.64 10.29 18.40
N SER A 75 18.97 10.30 18.43
CA SER A 75 19.85 9.63 19.36
C SER A 75 19.09 9.16 20.60
N LYS A 76 19.03 7.84 20.81
CA LYS A 76 18.93 7.33 22.18
C LYS A 76 20.21 7.78 22.85
N ALA A 77 20.12 8.89 23.57
CA ALA A 77 21.17 9.39 24.43
C ALA A 77 21.61 8.28 25.38
N VAL A 78 22.93 8.11 25.39
CA VAL A 78 23.77 7.50 26.41
C VAL A 78 23.18 7.63 27.81
N THR A 79 23.12 6.52 28.54
CA THR A 79 23.58 6.46 29.93
C THR A 79 24.36 5.16 30.10
N GLU A 80 25.64 5.18 29.69
CA GLU A 80 26.67 4.58 30.53
C GLU A 80 26.59 5.29 31.89
N GLY A 81 26.20 4.53 32.90
CA GLY A 81 26.04 4.98 34.28
C GLY A 81 26.59 3.87 35.17
N GLU A 82 27.85 4.05 35.51
CA GLU A 82 28.72 3.24 36.33
C GLU A 82 28.17 2.97 37.75
N LYS A 83 28.10 1.68 38.11
CA LYS A 83 28.40 1.03 39.43
C LYS A 83 27.60 1.45 40.70
N PRO A 84 27.62 0.66 41.80
CA PRO A 84 28.76 -0.01 42.46
C PRO A 84 28.83 -1.54 42.36
#